data_AF-A0A961CZ86-F1
#
_entry.id   AF-A0A961CZ86-F1
#
_cell.length_a   1.000
_cell.length_b   1.000
_cell.length_c   1.000
_cell.angle_alpha   90.00
_cell.angle_beta   90.00
_cell.angle_gamma   90.00
#
_symmetry.space_group_name_H-M   'P 1'
#
loop_
_entity.id
_entity.type
_entity.pdbx_description
1 polymer ?
#
loop_
_entity_poly.entity_id
_entity_poly.type
_entity_poly.pdbx_seq_one_letter_code
_entity_poly.pdbx_strand_id
1 'polypeptide(L)'
;MKRFLALLVAVAMVLLAVLVRGLLDGNGTDGTGTDGNDTDGNGTDGNGTDGSGLELICGPQLLAACNSLAGELEGVRITLQDESDTAEAIAAGTVTLGAGTAWLAAGDWPAITAAGISEGASNLEDLESTGVLGRSPAVMVARTDRMEAISSSCTQPDWGCVGAAAGSAWTELGGSPQWGRIEIGLPEPTAASGMTVVNQAVASEVGTTDFATNDLADPAYSSWFSHLAETAGSNASSTSPLVEFVSRPASLSVVGALEAEAIEELAGVASADTLTVLAPDPIATADVRLWSSDRAALDSVLDRLGSGEPTGAEVLVDSLEATGWRVVGPGGDLRAPEAASIGAQMLSSEVELPDSTGLPSPGTIYTVNERFESDS
;
A
#
# COMPACT_ATOMS: atom_id res chain seq x y z
N MET A 1 -0.40 -26.56 -38.47
CA MET A 1 -1.43 -25.59 -38.93
C MET A 1 -2.47 -25.24 -37.88
N LYS A 2 -3.08 -26.18 -37.14
CA LYS A 2 -4.10 -25.86 -36.11
C LYS A 2 -3.62 -24.98 -34.94
N ARG A 3 -2.33 -25.04 -34.57
CA ARG A 3 -1.74 -24.22 -33.50
C ARG A 3 -1.51 -22.75 -33.89
N PHE A 4 -1.29 -22.47 -35.18
CA PHE A 4 -1.16 -21.10 -35.69
C PHE A 4 -2.51 -20.38 -35.78
N LEU A 5 -3.60 -21.12 -36.02
CA LEU A 5 -4.94 -20.55 -36.05
C LEU A 5 -5.43 -20.13 -34.66
N ALA A 6 -5.10 -20.91 -33.62
CA ALA A 6 -5.44 -20.59 -32.23
C ALA A 6 -4.73 -19.32 -31.74
N LEU A 7 -3.46 -19.13 -32.11
CA LEU A 7 -2.68 -17.96 -31.72
C LEU A 7 -3.20 -16.67 -32.39
N LEU A 8 -3.60 -16.75 -33.66
CA LEU A 8 -4.21 -15.62 -34.38
C LEU A 8 -5.55 -15.20 -33.77
N VAL A 9 -6.37 -16.15 -33.31
CA VAL A 9 -7.65 -15.85 -32.66
C VAL A 9 -7.43 -15.18 -31.30
N ALA A 10 -6.45 -15.64 -30.51
CA ALA A 10 -6.14 -15.03 -29.22
C ALA A 10 -5.63 -13.58 -29.37
N VAL A 11 -4.73 -13.33 -30.31
CA VAL A 11 -4.21 -11.98 -30.59
C VAL A 11 -5.31 -11.06 -31.13
N ALA A 12 -6.19 -11.58 -32.00
CA ALA A 12 -7.33 -10.81 -32.49
C ALA A 12 -8.32 -10.44 -31.38
N MET A 13 -8.56 -11.32 -30.40
CA MET A 13 -9.44 -11.02 -29.26
C MET A 13 -8.85 -9.95 -28.33
N VAL A 14 -7.54 -9.98 -28.07
CA VAL A 14 -6.86 -8.94 -27.27
C VAL A 14 -6.91 -7.59 -27.96
N LEU A 15 -6.64 -7.54 -29.27
CA LEU A 15 -6.71 -6.30 -30.05
C LEU A 15 -8.14 -5.75 -30.14
N LEU A 16 -9.16 -6.63 -30.24
CA LEU A 16 -10.56 -6.21 -30.23
C LEU A 16 -10.98 -5.63 -28.87
N ALA A 17 -10.49 -6.19 -27.75
CA ALA A 17 -10.80 -5.72 -26.40
C ALA A 17 -10.20 -4.33 -26.12
N VAL A 18 -8.99 -4.05 -26.60
CA VAL A 18 -8.35 -2.73 -26.49
C VAL A 18 -9.09 -1.70 -27.35
N LEU A 19 -9.53 -2.09 -28.54
CA LEU A 19 -10.21 -1.17 -29.47
C LEU A 19 -11.65 -0.83 -29.07
N VAL A 20 -12.34 -1.74 -28.37
CA VAL A 20 -13.68 -1.48 -27.80
C VAL A 20 -13.60 -0.57 -26.57
N ARG A 21 -12.54 -0.64 -25.76
CA ARG A 21 -12.34 0.30 -24.65
C ARG A 21 -12.10 1.73 -25.11
N GLY A 22 -11.42 1.94 -26.23
CA GLY A 22 -11.22 3.29 -26.80
C GLY A 22 -12.46 3.91 -27.46
N LEU A 23 -13.53 3.14 -27.72
CA LEU A 23 -14.73 3.60 -28.43
C LEU A 23 -15.96 3.81 -27.53
N LEU A 24 -15.88 3.46 -26.24
CA LEU A 24 -16.98 3.63 -25.28
C LEU A 24 -16.87 4.90 -24.41
N ASP A 25 -15.79 5.68 -24.54
CA ASP A 25 -15.61 6.97 -23.85
C ASP A 25 -16.08 8.19 -24.66
N GLY A 26 -16.93 7.99 -25.66
CA GLY A 26 -17.43 9.08 -26.50
C GLY A 26 -18.89 8.94 -26.86
N ASN A 27 -19.80 9.23 -25.93
CA ASN A 27 -21.17 9.63 -26.31
C ASN A 27 -21.90 10.39 -25.19
N GLY A 28 -21.46 11.63 -24.94
CA GLY A 28 -22.25 12.67 -24.27
C GLY A 28 -22.73 13.69 -25.30
N THR A 29 -24.05 13.84 -25.39
CA THR A 29 -24.81 14.53 -26.43
C THR A 29 -24.47 16.01 -26.67
N ASP A 30 -24.45 16.31 -27.97
CA ASP A 30 -24.45 17.52 -28.75
C ASP A 30 -25.51 18.58 -28.36
N GLY A 31 -25.02 19.71 -27.83
CA GLY A 31 -25.70 21.00 -27.88
C GLY A 31 -25.29 21.76 -29.15
N THR A 32 -26.26 21.99 -30.03
CA THR A 32 -26.13 22.71 -31.30
C THR A 32 -25.69 24.16 -31.12
N GLY A 33 -24.56 24.54 -31.74
CA GLY A 33 -24.05 25.91 -31.79
C GLY A 33 -23.14 26.16 -32.99
N THR A 34 -23.76 26.47 -34.12
CA THR A 34 -23.29 27.29 -35.26
C THR A 34 -21.79 27.37 -35.61
N ASP A 35 -21.52 26.80 -36.79
CA ASP A 35 -20.54 27.09 -37.83
C ASP A 35 -19.77 28.44 -37.79
N GLY A 36 -18.45 28.31 -37.56
CA GLY A 36 -17.43 29.31 -37.83
C GLY A 36 -16.20 28.65 -38.48
N ASN A 37 -16.04 28.93 -39.77
CA ASN A 37 -14.96 28.53 -40.66
C ASN A 37 -13.57 29.00 -40.20
N ASP A 38 -12.62 28.09 -39.94
CA ASP A 38 -11.19 28.36 -40.12
C ASP A 38 -10.34 27.09 -40.36
N THR A 39 -9.43 27.27 -41.30
CA THR A 39 -8.50 26.32 -41.94
C THR A 39 -7.25 26.00 -41.11
N ASP A 40 -6.81 24.74 -41.24
CA ASP A 40 -5.43 24.24 -41.27
C ASP A 40 -4.47 24.66 -40.13
N GLY A 41 -4.35 23.78 -39.13
CA GLY A 41 -3.25 23.80 -38.17
C GLY A 41 -3.05 22.43 -37.54
N ASN A 42 -1.97 21.76 -37.92
CA ASN A 42 -1.41 20.59 -37.25
C ASN A 42 -0.99 20.98 -35.81
N GLY A 43 -1.94 20.90 -34.89
CA GLY A 43 -1.72 21.08 -33.45
C GLY A 43 -1.47 19.73 -32.81
N THR A 44 -0.26 19.55 -32.31
CA THR A 44 0.00 18.68 -31.16
C THR A 44 -0.99 19.06 -30.06
N ASP A 45 -1.74 18.08 -29.61
CA ASP A 45 -2.57 18.02 -28.40
C ASP A 45 -1.70 18.40 -27.19
N GLY A 46 -1.52 19.71 -27.05
CA GLY A 46 -0.92 20.33 -25.89
C GLY A 46 -1.80 20.03 -24.69
N ASN A 47 -1.16 19.52 -23.65
CA ASN A 47 -1.62 19.48 -22.27
C ASN A 47 -2.22 20.84 -21.89
N GLY A 48 -3.54 20.97 -22.04
CA GLY A 48 -4.32 22.15 -21.66
C GLY A 48 -4.26 22.31 -20.16
N THR A 49 -3.36 23.18 -19.72
CA THR A 49 -3.18 23.61 -18.34
C THR A 49 -4.26 24.64 -18.04
N ASP A 50 -5.49 24.17 -17.82
CA ASP A 50 -6.59 24.99 -17.34
C ASP A 50 -6.50 25.12 -15.80
N GLY A 51 -5.39 25.71 -15.35
CA GLY A 51 -5.28 26.72 -14.28
C GLY A 51 -5.86 26.56 -12.87
N SER A 52 -6.45 25.45 -12.42
CA SER A 52 -6.94 25.39 -11.02
C SER A 52 -7.07 24.01 -10.36
N GLY A 53 -6.75 22.91 -11.04
CA GLY A 53 -6.87 21.56 -10.45
C GLY A 53 -5.72 21.20 -9.52
N LEU A 54 -5.99 20.50 -8.42
CA LEU A 54 -4.98 19.95 -7.50
C LEU A 54 -4.64 18.55 -7.98
N GLU A 55 -3.38 18.27 -8.24
CA GLU A 55 -2.92 16.89 -8.45
C GLU A 55 -2.49 16.29 -7.10
N LEU A 56 -3.07 15.14 -6.76
CA LEU A 56 -2.70 14.38 -5.59
C LEU A 56 -2.17 13.02 -6.04
N ILE A 57 -0.86 12.81 -5.84
CA ILE A 57 -0.22 11.52 -6.04
C ILE A 57 -0.51 10.67 -4.81
N CYS A 58 -1.06 9.48 -4.99
CA CYS A 58 -1.47 8.59 -3.92
C CYS A 58 -0.85 7.21 -4.07
N GLY A 59 -0.33 6.68 -2.95
CA GLY A 59 0.05 5.28 -2.84
C GLY A 59 -1.14 4.33 -3.01
N PRO A 60 -0.93 3.07 -3.44
CA PRO A 60 -2.00 2.10 -3.65
C PRO A 60 -2.95 1.93 -2.45
N GLN A 61 -2.40 1.90 -1.23
CA GLN A 61 -3.14 1.70 0.01
C GLN A 61 -3.97 2.91 0.44
N LEU A 62 -3.72 4.07 -0.17
CA LEU A 62 -4.42 5.33 0.10
C LEU A 62 -5.46 5.64 -0.98
N LEU A 63 -5.60 4.80 -2.01
CA LEU A 63 -6.47 5.05 -3.15
C LEU A 63 -7.93 5.25 -2.74
N ALA A 64 -8.44 4.49 -1.77
CA ALA A 64 -9.80 4.64 -1.28
C ALA A 64 -10.02 6.03 -0.66
N ALA A 65 -9.11 6.48 0.22
CA ALA A 65 -9.18 7.80 0.85
C ALA A 65 -9.04 8.91 -0.21
N CYS A 66 -8.13 8.75 -1.17
CA CYS A 66 -7.96 9.71 -2.25
C CYS A 66 -9.18 9.80 -3.18
N ASN A 67 -9.83 8.68 -3.47
CA ASN A 67 -11.06 8.66 -4.26
C ASN A 67 -12.24 9.27 -3.50
N SER A 68 -12.35 9.03 -2.19
CA SER A 68 -13.35 9.69 -1.34
C SER A 68 -13.18 11.20 -1.40
N LEU A 69 -11.95 11.69 -1.23
CA LEU A 69 -11.60 13.10 -1.31
C LEU A 69 -11.94 13.72 -2.68
N ALA A 70 -11.58 13.06 -3.77
CA ALA A 70 -11.88 13.52 -5.13
C ALA A 70 -13.38 13.49 -5.46
N GLY A 71 -14.17 12.65 -4.76
CA GLY A 71 -15.63 12.64 -4.85
C GLY A 71 -16.30 13.83 -4.16
N GLU A 72 -15.64 14.40 -3.15
CA GLU A 72 -16.14 15.54 -2.37
C GLU A 72 -15.67 16.89 -2.89
N LEU A 73 -14.46 16.93 -3.48
CA LEU A 73 -13.81 18.16 -3.91
C LEU A 73 -13.71 18.28 -5.43
N GLU A 74 -14.22 19.39 -5.98
CA GLU A 74 -14.06 19.70 -7.39
C GLU A 74 -12.59 20.05 -7.72
N GLY A 75 -12.11 19.54 -8.86
CA GLY A 75 -10.78 19.88 -9.37
C GLY A 75 -9.62 19.10 -8.75
N VAL A 76 -9.86 18.09 -7.92
CA VAL A 76 -8.81 17.16 -7.47
C VAL A 76 -8.63 16.05 -8.50
N ARG A 77 -7.40 15.86 -8.98
CA ARG A 77 -7.00 14.74 -9.87
C ARG A 77 -6.11 13.79 -9.08
N ILE A 78 -6.47 12.52 -9.08
CA ILE A 78 -5.69 11.47 -8.43
C ILE A 78 -4.75 10.81 -9.43
N THR A 79 -3.48 10.73 -9.06
CA THR A 79 -2.45 9.95 -9.75
C THR A 79 -2.06 8.79 -8.84
N LEU A 80 -2.37 7.56 -9.24
CA LEU A 80 -1.99 6.36 -8.49
C LEU A 80 -0.57 5.95 -8.86
N GLN A 81 0.33 5.88 -7.89
CA GLN A 81 1.71 5.48 -8.09
C GLN A 81 2.28 4.91 -6.78
N ASP A 82 3.13 3.89 -6.88
CA ASP A 82 3.84 3.35 -5.73
C ASP A 82 4.69 4.43 -5.06
N GLU A 83 4.82 4.33 -3.74
CA GLU A 83 5.56 5.32 -2.98
C GLU A 83 7.06 5.32 -3.32
N SER A 84 7.66 4.15 -3.56
CA SER A 84 9.06 4.06 -4.01
C SER A 84 9.27 4.77 -5.35
N ASP A 85 8.41 4.48 -6.33
CA ASP A 85 8.48 5.11 -7.65
C ASP A 85 8.30 6.63 -7.56
N THR A 86 7.40 7.10 -6.69
CA THR A 86 7.15 8.53 -6.49
C THR A 86 8.38 9.22 -5.88
N ALA A 87 8.98 8.60 -4.86
CA ALA A 87 10.20 9.10 -4.23
C ALA A 87 11.38 9.14 -5.21
N GLU A 88 11.57 8.10 -6.02
CA GLU A 88 12.60 8.04 -7.06
C GLU A 88 12.38 9.10 -8.14
N ALA A 89 11.13 9.32 -8.56
CA ALA A 89 10.80 10.34 -9.54
C ALA A 89 11.07 11.75 -9.02
N ILE A 90 10.82 12.02 -7.73
CA ILE A 90 11.17 13.29 -7.08
C ILE A 90 12.68 13.44 -6.98
N ALA A 91 13.40 12.40 -6.55
CA ALA A 91 14.85 12.40 -6.48
C ALA A 91 15.48 12.68 -7.86
N ALA A 92 14.96 12.07 -8.92
CA ALA A 92 15.38 12.27 -10.30
C ALA A 92 14.94 13.62 -10.90
N GLY A 93 14.07 14.37 -10.21
CA GLY A 93 13.50 15.63 -10.69
C GLY A 93 12.52 15.47 -11.85
N THR A 94 11.98 14.27 -12.07
CA THR A 94 10.94 14.01 -13.07
C THR A 94 9.53 14.30 -12.54
N VAL A 95 9.36 14.26 -11.22
CA VAL A 95 8.19 14.78 -10.49
C VAL A 95 8.63 15.99 -9.66
N THR A 96 7.80 17.03 -9.63
CA THR A 96 8.04 18.21 -8.78
C THR A 96 6.76 18.52 -8.02
N LEU A 97 6.84 18.49 -6.70
CA LEU A 97 5.75 18.90 -5.83
C LEU A 97 5.66 20.43 -5.78
N GLY A 98 4.50 20.96 -5.35
CA GLY A 98 4.30 22.39 -5.19
C GLY A 98 2.86 22.74 -4.83
N ALA A 99 2.48 24.01 -4.97
CA ALA A 99 1.12 24.47 -4.65
C ALA A 99 0.02 23.78 -5.49
N GLY A 100 0.40 23.23 -6.66
CA GLY A 100 -0.45 22.52 -7.61
C GLY A 100 -0.49 21.00 -7.43
N THR A 101 0.52 20.42 -6.78
CA THR A 101 0.82 18.98 -6.79
C THR A 101 1.33 18.55 -5.43
N ALA A 102 0.65 17.61 -4.79
CA ALA A 102 1.04 17.05 -3.51
C ALA A 102 1.11 15.53 -3.55
N TRP A 103 1.78 14.94 -2.58
CA TRP A 103 1.92 13.50 -2.47
C TRP A 103 1.43 13.02 -1.10
N LEU A 104 0.41 12.17 -1.09
CA LEU A 104 -0.07 11.49 0.09
C LEU A 104 0.55 10.09 0.13
N ALA A 105 1.40 9.84 1.12
CA ALA A 105 2.16 8.60 1.26
C ALA A 105 2.03 8.03 2.67
N ALA A 106 2.06 6.70 2.77
CA ALA A 106 2.15 5.99 4.04
C ALA A 106 3.57 5.44 4.23
N GLY A 107 4.32 6.00 5.18
CA GLY A 107 5.75 5.76 5.39
C GLY A 107 6.64 6.96 5.06
N ASP A 108 7.88 6.92 5.55
CA ASP A 108 8.87 8.00 5.37
C ASP A 108 9.74 7.78 4.13
N TRP A 109 9.07 7.64 2.99
CA TRP A 109 9.69 7.34 1.71
C TRP A 109 10.76 8.34 1.26
N PRO A 110 10.61 9.67 1.47
CA PRO A 110 11.72 10.60 1.21
C PRO A 110 13.00 10.22 1.95
N ALA A 111 12.92 9.89 3.23
CA ALA A 111 14.08 9.51 4.02
C ALA A 111 14.64 8.13 3.62
N ILE A 112 13.77 7.17 3.29
CA ILE A 112 14.17 5.82 2.86
C ILE A 112 14.93 5.90 1.53
N THR A 113 14.37 6.57 0.53
CA THR A 113 15.00 6.72 -0.79
C THR A 113 16.28 7.57 -0.70
N ALA A 114 16.29 8.64 0.09
CA ALA A 114 17.51 9.45 0.30
C ALA A 114 18.64 8.62 0.93
N ALA A 115 18.33 7.67 1.82
CA ALA A 115 19.33 6.80 2.43
C ALA A 115 19.96 5.79 1.45
N GLY A 116 19.27 5.44 0.36
CA GLY A 116 19.79 4.58 -0.71
C GLY A 116 20.65 5.31 -1.74
N ILE A 117 20.53 6.64 -1.83
CA ILE A 117 21.21 7.46 -2.84
C ILE A 117 22.55 7.99 -2.29
N SER A 118 23.64 7.74 -3.02
CA SER A 118 24.98 8.17 -2.59
C SER A 118 25.28 9.67 -2.85
N GLU A 119 24.63 10.29 -3.84
CA GLU A 119 24.77 11.71 -4.18
C GLU A 119 23.43 12.27 -4.74
N GLY A 120 23.02 13.47 -4.31
CA GLY A 120 22.00 14.26 -5.03
C GLY A 120 20.54 14.12 -4.58
N ALA A 121 20.26 13.69 -3.35
CA ALA A 121 18.90 13.59 -2.81
C ALA A 121 18.30 14.92 -2.30
N SER A 122 18.85 16.09 -2.67
CA SER A 122 18.42 17.39 -2.12
C SER A 122 16.93 17.67 -2.36
N ASN A 123 16.37 17.19 -3.47
CA ASN A 123 14.93 17.33 -3.77
C ASN A 123 14.03 16.60 -2.76
N LEU A 124 14.54 15.56 -2.08
CA LEU A 124 13.83 14.82 -1.04
C LEU A 124 14.05 15.44 0.35
N GLU A 125 15.28 15.89 0.62
CA GLU A 125 15.65 16.49 1.92
C GLU A 125 14.94 17.83 2.18
N ASP A 126 14.59 18.55 1.11
CA ASP A 126 13.91 19.85 1.20
C ASP A 126 12.37 19.72 1.28
N LEU A 127 11.79 18.52 1.19
CA LEU A 127 10.35 18.33 1.25
C LEU A 127 9.78 18.67 2.64
N GLU A 128 8.60 19.27 2.64
CA GLU A 128 7.84 19.57 3.84
C GLU A 128 6.62 18.64 3.93
N SER A 129 6.27 18.23 5.15
CA SER A 129 5.10 17.39 5.40
C SER A 129 4.22 17.90 6.54
N THR A 130 2.99 17.41 6.54
CA THR A 130 2.12 17.46 7.70
C THR A 130 2.68 16.62 8.84
N GLY A 131 2.08 16.77 10.03
CA GLY A 131 2.16 15.70 11.04
C GLY A 131 1.52 14.41 10.52
N VAL A 132 1.57 13.35 11.34
CA VAL A 132 0.90 12.08 11.05
C VAL A 132 -0.62 12.31 11.00
N LEU A 133 -1.23 12.04 9.85
CA LEU A 133 -2.67 12.18 9.61
C LEU A 133 -3.43 10.90 10.00
N GLY A 134 -2.82 9.75 9.72
CA GLY A 134 -3.37 8.44 10.03
C GLY A 134 -2.26 7.41 10.18
N ARG A 135 -2.59 6.29 10.81
CA ARG A 135 -1.67 5.19 11.09
C ARG A 135 -2.39 3.86 10.85
N SER A 136 -1.68 2.89 10.30
CA SER A 136 -2.17 1.52 10.18
C SER A 136 -1.08 0.53 10.59
N PRO A 137 -1.32 -0.36 11.56
CA PRO A 137 -0.37 -1.44 11.84
C PRO A 137 -0.30 -2.44 10.69
N ALA A 138 0.86 -3.08 10.56
CA ALA A 138 1.00 -4.30 9.77
C ALA A 138 0.38 -5.49 10.50
N VAL A 139 -0.36 -6.30 9.74
CA VAL A 139 -1.16 -7.41 10.24
C VAL A 139 -0.95 -8.66 9.40
N MET A 140 -1.14 -9.81 10.03
CA MET A 140 -1.34 -11.10 9.39
C MET A 140 -2.82 -11.42 9.29
N VAL A 141 -3.25 -11.79 8.09
CA VAL A 141 -4.58 -12.32 7.81
C VAL A 141 -4.46 -13.80 7.48
N ALA A 142 -5.21 -14.64 8.20
CA ALA A 142 -5.28 -16.07 7.96
C ALA A 142 -6.69 -16.59 8.24
N ARG A 143 -6.97 -17.84 7.84
CA ARG A 143 -8.18 -18.52 8.32
C ARG A 143 -8.03 -18.86 9.79
N THR A 144 -9.11 -18.76 10.55
CA THR A 144 -9.12 -18.99 12.00
C THR A 144 -8.57 -20.37 12.35
N ASP A 145 -8.99 -21.41 11.62
CA ASP A 145 -8.51 -22.79 11.83
C ASP A 145 -7.03 -23.01 11.46
N ARG A 146 -6.45 -22.14 10.62
CA ARG A 146 -5.00 -22.10 10.36
C ARG A 146 -4.25 -21.34 11.45
N MET A 147 -4.78 -20.19 11.88
CA MET A 147 -4.18 -19.40 12.96
C MET A 147 -4.15 -20.17 14.29
N GLU A 148 -5.17 -20.98 14.57
CA GLU A 148 -5.19 -21.90 15.72
C GLU A 148 -4.07 -22.97 15.65
N ALA A 149 -3.82 -23.52 14.46
CA ALA A 149 -2.75 -24.51 14.25
C ALA A 149 -1.36 -23.87 14.43
N ILE A 150 -1.15 -22.67 13.87
CA ILE A 150 0.07 -21.86 14.08
C ILE A 150 0.25 -21.59 15.58
N SER A 151 -0.77 -21.06 16.25
CA SER A 151 -0.73 -20.73 17.68
C SER A 151 -0.48 -21.93 18.60
N SER A 152 -0.79 -23.15 18.15
CA SER A 152 -0.54 -24.38 18.90
C SER A 152 0.90 -24.87 18.81
N SER A 153 1.62 -24.45 17.76
CA SER A 153 2.99 -24.90 17.46
C SER A 153 4.03 -23.81 17.71
N CYS A 154 3.64 -22.54 17.61
CA CYS A 154 4.47 -21.38 17.86
C CYS A 154 4.32 -20.88 19.30
N THR A 155 5.42 -20.43 19.92
CA THR A 155 5.33 -19.70 21.21
C THR A 155 4.54 -18.41 21.04
N GLN A 156 4.75 -17.73 19.92
CA GLN A 156 3.98 -16.57 19.47
C GLN A 156 3.66 -16.75 17.97
N PRO A 157 2.41 -16.52 17.53
CA PRO A 157 2.05 -16.57 16.13
C PRO A 157 2.53 -15.29 15.42
N ASP A 158 3.85 -15.16 15.23
CA ASP A 158 4.54 -14.05 14.58
C ASP A 158 5.13 -14.44 13.22
N TRP A 159 5.74 -13.48 12.53
CA TRP A 159 6.40 -13.75 11.24
C TRP A 159 7.64 -14.62 11.36
N GLY A 160 8.36 -14.62 12.50
CA GLY A 160 9.51 -15.50 12.70
C GLY A 160 9.09 -16.96 12.63
N CYS A 161 8.03 -17.32 13.37
CA CYS A 161 7.48 -18.67 13.35
C CYS A 161 6.84 -19.03 12.00
N VAL A 162 6.01 -18.14 11.45
CA VAL A 162 5.33 -18.38 10.16
C VAL A 162 6.34 -18.50 9.02
N GLY A 163 7.36 -17.65 8.99
CA GLY A 163 8.45 -17.69 8.01
C GLY A 163 9.29 -18.96 8.11
N ALA A 164 9.58 -19.44 9.32
CA ALA A 164 10.27 -20.71 9.52
C ALA A 164 9.48 -21.93 9.03
N ALA A 165 8.14 -21.82 9.01
CA ALA A 165 7.24 -22.86 8.52
C ALA A 165 6.80 -22.66 7.05
N ALA A 166 7.23 -21.59 6.39
CA ALA A 166 6.86 -21.29 5.01
C ALA A 166 7.24 -22.46 4.07
N GLY A 167 6.35 -22.83 3.15
CA GLY A 167 6.54 -23.95 2.24
C GLY A 167 6.43 -25.35 2.87
N SER A 168 6.44 -25.50 4.19
CA SER A 168 6.25 -26.79 4.88
C SER A 168 4.83 -27.32 4.77
N ALA A 169 4.63 -28.61 5.01
CA ALA A 169 3.29 -29.19 5.05
C ALA A 169 2.55 -28.76 6.31
N TRP A 170 1.26 -28.46 6.21
CA TRP A 170 0.43 -28.07 7.37
C TRP A 170 0.45 -29.08 8.53
N THR A 171 0.67 -30.37 8.23
CA THR A 171 0.81 -31.41 9.26
C THR A 171 2.00 -31.22 10.20
N GLU A 172 3.02 -30.47 9.78
CA GLU A 172 4.18 -30.16 10.62
C GLU A 172 3.83 -29.17 11.75
N LEU A 173 2.81 -28.32 11.54
CA LEU A 173 2.23 -27.44 12.56
C LEU A 173 0.98 -28.03 13.23
N GLY A 174 0.76 -29.35 13.10
CA GLY A 174 -0.42 -30.02 13.64
C GLY A 174 -1.73 -29.72 12.89
N GLY A 175 -1.65 -29.09 11.72
CA GLY A 175 -2.79 -28.81 10.84
C GLY A 175 -3.25 -30.02 10.02
N SER A 176 -4.30 -29.84 9.22
CA SER A 176 -4.84 -30.91 8.36
C SER A 176 -4.01 -31.11 7.09
N PRO A 177 -3.74 -32.36 6.67
CA PRO A 177 -3.02 -32.64 5.43
C PRO A 177 -3.72 -32.12 4.17
N GLN A 178 -5.04 -31.92 4.21
CA GLN A 178 -5.81 -31.42 3.05
C GLN A 178 -5.59 -29.94 2.76
N TRP A 179 -4.95 -29.20 3.68
CA TRP A 179 -4.61 -27.79 3.49
C TRP A 179 -3.34 -27.62 2.65
N GLY A 180 -2.60 -28.69 2.41
CA GLY A 180 -1.40 -28.67 1.57
C GLY A 180 -0.20 -28.06 2.30
N ARG A 181 0.48 -27.14 1.63
CA ARG A 181 1.64 -26.42 2.15
C ARG A 181 1.26 -25.06 2.70
N ILE A 182 2.14 -24.50 3.52
CA ILE A 182 2.00 -23.16 4.07
C ILE A 182 2.51 -22.17 3.03
N GLU A 183 1.58 -21.54 2.32
CA GLU A 183 1.86 -20.54 1.29
C GLU A 183 1.75 -19.12 1.88
N ILE A 184 2.76 -18.29 1.70
CA ILE A 184 2.80 -16.94 2.28
C ILE A 184 2.59 -15.91 1.18
N GLY A 185 1.78 -14.89 1.46
CA GLY A 185 1.63 -13.71 0.60
C GLY A 185 2.15 -12.47 1.31
N LEU A 186 3.19 -11.85 0.77
CA LEU A 186 3.68 -10.54 1.23
C LEU A 186 3.52 -9.54 0.08
N PRO A 187 3.05 -8.31 0.34
CA PRO A 187 2.99 -7.28 -0.69
C PRO A 187 4.41 -6.84 -1.09
N GLU A 188 4.53 -6.30 -2.31
CA GLU A 188 5.80 -5.78 -2.82
C GLU A 188 6.30 -4.60 -1.96
N PRO A 189 7.61 -4.56 -1.60
CA PRO A 189 8.16 -3.54 -0.71
C PRO A 189 8.34 -2.17 -1.39
N THR A 190 7.80 -1.97 -2.59
CA THR A 190 7.71 -0.68 -3.30
C THR A 190 6.56 0.20 -2.80
N ALA A 191 5.57 -0.41 -2.15
CA ALA A 191 4.41 0.26 -1.61
C ALA A 191 4.34 0.19 -0.08
N ALA A 192 3.51 1.04 0.54
CA ALA A 192 3.44 1.16 2.00
C ALA A 192 3.23 -0.17 2.74
N SER A 193 2.35 -1.03 2.23
CA SER A 193 2.04 -2.30 2.89
C SER A 193 3.19 -3.28 2.84
N GLY A 194 3.83 -3.47 1.69
CA GLY A 194 4.98 -4.36 1.59
C GLY A 194 6.17 -3.87 2.40
N MET A 195 6.49 -2.57 2.34
CA MET A 195 7.57 -2.00 3.14
C MET A 195 7.34 -2.24 4.63
N THR A 196 6.13 -1.95 5.13
CA THR A 196 5.83 -2.08 6.56
C THR A 196 5.80 -3.55 6.99
N VAL A 197 5.14 -4.43 6.22
CA VAL A 197 5.00 -5.85 6.54
C VAL A 197 6.34 -6.57 6.48
N VAL A 198 7.16 -6.37 5.45
CA VAL A 198 8.47 -7.02 5.31
C VAL A 198 9.39 -6.60 6.46
N ASN A 199 9.41 -5.31 6.82
CA ASN A 199 10.23 -4.84 7.95
C ASN A 199 9.68 -5.30 9.31
N GLN A 200 8.36 -5.47 9.47
CA GLN A 200 7.78 -6.13 10.64
C GLN A 200 8.19 -7.61 10.72
N ALA A 201 8.24 -8.31 9.58
CA ALA A 201 8.66 -9.70 9.53
C ALA A 201 10.10 -9.86 10.00
N VAL A 202 10.99 -8.98 9.53
CA VAL A 202 12.38 -8.91 10.02
C VAL A 202 12.40 -8.61 11.52
N ALA A 203 11.64 -7.60 11.97
CA ALA A 203 11.56 -7.24 13.39
C ALA A 203 11.09 -8.40 14.28
N SER A 204 10.18 -9.23 13.79
CA SER A 204 9.69 -10.44 14.49
C SER A 204 10.78 -11.50 14.60
N GLU A 205 11.51 -11.76 13.51
CA GLU A 205 12.61 -12.75 13.50
C GLU A 205 13.77 -12.34 14.40
N VAL A 206 14.16 -11.07 14.37
CA VAL A 206 15.25 -10.55 15.21
C VAL A 206 14.79 -10.21 16.64
N GLY A 207 13.48 -10.12 16.87
CA GLY A 207 12.87 -9.84 18.17
C GLY A 207 12.90 -8.38 18.63
N THR A 208 13.13 -7.42 17.73
CA THR A 208 13.17 -5.97 18.03
C THR A 208 12.87 -5.12 16.79
N THR A 209 12.29 -3.93 16.97
CA THR A 209 12.09 -2.94 15.89
C THR A 209 13.31 -2.03 15.68
N ASP A 210 14.26 -2.03 16.62
CA ASP A 210 15.48 -1.20 16.58
C ASP A 210 16.68 -1.99 16.03
N PHE A 211 16.44 -2.76 14.96
CA PHE A 211 17.50 -3.52 14.31
C PHE A 211 18.26 -2.65 13.29
N ALA A 212 19.53 -2.99 13.09
CA ALA A 212 20.41 -2.35 12.13
C ALA A 212 20.94 -3.38 11.12
N THR A 213 21.57 -2.90 10.04
CA THR A 213 22.10 -3.75 8.97
C THR A 213 23.13 -4.78 9.45
N ASN A 214 23.87 -4.52 10.53
CA ASN A 214 24.79 -5.49 11.13
C ASN A 214 24.08 -6.67 11.81
N ASP A 215 22.82 -6.51 12.25
CA ASP A 215 22.03 -7.58 12.86
C ASP A 215 21.55 -8.57 11.79
N LEU A 216 21.46 -8.12 10.54
CA LEU A 216 21.07 -8.92 9.38
C LEU A 216 22.21 -9.80 8.83
N ALA A 217 23.40 -9.75 9.46
CA ALA A 217 24.59 -10.49 9.03
C ALA A 217 24.60 -11.95 9.51
N ASP A 218 23.67 -12.37 10.38
CA ASP A 218 23.56 -13.76 10.83
C ASP A 218 23.21 -14.69 9.64
N PRO A 219 23.99 -15.76 9.38
CA PRO A 219 23.65 -16.74 8.36
C PRO A 219 22.28 -17.43 8.56
N ALA A 220 21.84 -17.60 9.81
CA ALA A 220 20.54 -18.19 10.11
C ALA A 220 19.41 -17.26 9.67
N TYR A 221 19.47 -15.97 10.05
CA TYR A 221 18.57 -14.94 9.56
C TYR A 221 18.57 -14.90 8.02
N SER A 222 19.76 -14.90 7.43
CA SER A 222 19.89 -14.82 5.97
C SER A 222 19.21 -15.99 5.25
N SER A 223 19.35 -17.20 5.78
CA SER A 223 18.67 -18.38 5.23
C SER A 223 17.16 -18.31 5.43
N TRP A 224 16.70 -17.82 6.59
CA TRP A 224 15.29 -17.66 6.88
C TRP A 224 14.65 -16.60 5.96
N PHE A 225 15.28 -15.44 5.80
CA PHE A 225 14.74 -14.33 5.01
C PHE A 225 14.65 -14.69 3.54
N SER A 226 15.69 -15.30 2.96
CA SER A 226 15.66 -15.72 1.56
C SER A 226 14.60 -16.79 1.32
N HIS A 227 14.37 -17.70 2.28
CA HIS A 227 13.31 -18.71 2.18
C HIS A 227 11.90 -18.12 2.28
N LEU A 228 11.71 -17.13 3.17
CA LEU A 228 10.47 -16.36 3.27
C LEU A 228 10.19 -15.59 1.97
N ALA A 229 11.20 -14.87 1.46
CA ALA A 229 11.10 -14.09 0.22
C ALA A 229 10.82 -15.00 -0.99
N GLU A 230 11.53 -16.12 -1.15
CA GLU A 230 11.28 -17.08 -2.23
C GLU A 230 9.84 -17.64 -2.17
N THR A 231 9.35 -17.97 -0.97
CA THR A 231 7.98 -18.47 -0.80
C THR A 231 6.96 -17.38 -1.13
N ALA A 232 7.18 -16.14 -0.71
CA ALA A 232 6.29 -15.02 -1.00
C ALA A 232 6.29 -14.65 -2.49
N GLY A 233 7.48 -14.51 -3.10
CA GLY A 233 7.67 -14.14 -4.50
C GLY A 233 7.17 -15.20 -5.48
N SER A 234 7.28 -16.49 -5.14
CA SER A 234 6.66 -17.57 -5.92
C SER A 234 5.12 -17.46 -6.03
N ASN A 235 4.52 -16.71 -5.10
CA ASN A 235 3.09 -16.42 -5.03
C ASN A 235 2.75 -14.98 -5.41
N ALA A 236 3.73 -14.17 -5.86
CA ALA A 236 3.50 -12.81 -6.31
C ALA A 236 2.53 -12.80 -7.49
N SER A 237 1.47 -12.00 -7.38
CA SER A 237 0.53 -11.75 -8.46
C SER A 237 0.43 -10.26 -8.75
N SER A 238 -0.10 -9.90 -9.92
CA SER A 238 -0.32 -8.48 -10.28
C SER A 238 -1.46 -7.83 -9.46
N THR A 239 -1.93 -8.48 -8.40
CA THR A 239 -3.05 -8.08 -7.54
C THR A 239 -2.57 -8.19 -6.09
N SER A 240 -3.10 -7.37 -5.18
CA SER A 240 -2.78 -7.46 -3.76
C SER A 240 -2.89 -8.91 -3.24
N PRO A 241 -1.89 -9.44 -2.50
CA PRO A 241 -1.95 -10.79 -1.93
C PRO A 241 -3.20 -11.01 -1.06
N LEU A 242 -3.71 -9.97 -0.42
CA LEU A 242 -4.93 -10.05 0.39
C LEU A 242 -6.17 -10.31 -0.48
N VAL A 243 -6.28 -9.59 -1.59
CA VAL A 243 -7.34 -9.81 -2.59
C VAL A 243 -7.25 -11.21 -3.19
N GLU A 244 -6.04 -11.70 -3.47
CA GLU A 244 -5.84 -13.08 -3.92
C GLU A 244 -6.29 -14.09 -2.86
N PHE A 245 -5.90 -13.91 -1.60
CA PHE A 245 -6.28 -14.81 -0.51
C PHE A 245 -7.80 -14.91 -0.32
N VAL A 246 -8.50 -13.78 -0.40
CA VAL A 246 -9.97 -13.73 -0.28
C VAL A 246 -10.64 -14.35 -1.51
N SER A 247 -10.17 -14.03 -2.72
CA SER A 247 -10.78 -14.50 -3.97
C SER A 247 -10.44 -15.94 -4.33
N ARG A 248 -9.29 -16.45 -3.85
CA ARG A 248 -8.78 -17.81 -4.05
C ARG A 248 -8.37 -18.44 -2.72
N PRO A 249 -9.34 -18.88 -1.89
CA PRO A 249 -9.15 -19.51 -0.58
C PRO A 249 -8.04 -20.54 -0.35
N ALA A 250 -7.50 -21.15 -1.41
CA ALA A 250 -6.52 -22.22 -1.37
C ALA A 250 -5.16 -21.83 -1.98
N SER A 251 -4.97 -20.59 -2.46
CA SER A 251 -3.68 -20.13 -3.00
C SER A 251 -2.72 -19.71 -1.90
N LEU A 252 -3.23 -19.07 -0.84
CA LEU A 252 -2.44 -18.49 0.24
C LEU A 252 -2.92 -18.99 1.60
N SER A 253 -1.99 -19.12 2.54
CA SER A 253 -2.23 -19.60 3.91
C SER A 253 -2.25 -18.46 4.92
N VAL A 254 -1.25 -17.57 4.84
CA VAL A 254 -1.10 -16.37 5.67
C VAL A 254 -0.68 -15.22 4.76
N VAL A 255 -1.33 -14.07 4.93
CA VAL A 255 -1.04 -12.87 4.14
C VAL A 255 -0.72 -11.70 5.04
N GLY A 256 0.31 -10.93 4.68
CA GLY A 256 0.59 -9.64 5.29
C GLY A 256 -0.16 -8.52 4.59
N ALA A 257 -0.70 -7.58 5.37
CA ALA A 257 -1.34 -6.37 4.89
C ALA A 257 -1.24 -5.26 5.95
N LEU A 258 -1.67 -4.05 5.62
CA LEU A 258 -2.04 -3.06 6.61
C LEU A 258 -3.45 -3.35 7.15
N GLU A 259 -3.69 -3.03 8.42
CA GLU A 259 -5.03 -3.11 9.01
C GLU A 259 -6.09 -2.33 8.22
N ALA A 260 -5.78 -1.12 7.74
CA ALA A 260 -6.70 -0.34 6.90
C ALA A 260 -7.11 -1.09 5.62
N GLU A 261 -6.15 -1.73 4.94
CA GLU A 261 -6.42 -2.59 3.78
C GLU A 261 -7.26 -3.81 4.19
N ALA A 262 -6.96 -4.44 5.32
CA ALA A 262 -7.72 -5.58 5.83
C ALA A 262 -9.17 -5.21 6.15
N ILE A 263 -9.41 -4.03 6.71
CA ILE A 263 -10.76 -3.52 6.98
C ILE A 263 -11.54 -3.33 5.69
N GLU A 264 -10.93 -2.71 4.69
CA GLU A 264 -11.57 -2.45 3.39
C GLU A 264 -11.82 -3.74 2.61
N GLU A 265 -10.81 -4.58 2.40
CA GLU A 265 -10.88 -5.75 1.52
C GLU A 265 -11.71 -6.90 2.12
N LEU A 266 -11.80 -6.97 3.44
CA LEU A 266 -12.66 -7.95 4.11
C LEU A 266 -14.11 -7.44 4.26
N ALA A 267 -14.38 -6.18 3.90
CA ALA A 267 -15.72 -5.62 3.94
C ALA A 267 -16.66 -6.39 2.98
N GLY A 268 -17.71 -6.99 3.54
CA GLY A 268 -18.69 -7.74 2.76
C GLY A 268 -18.22 -9.11 2.26
N VAL A 269 -17.03 -9.57 2.66
CA VAL A 269 -16.59 -10.94 2.38
C VAL A 269 -17.47 -11.91 3.17
N ALA A 270 -18.16 -12.80 2.46
CA ALA A 270 -19.15 -13.71 3.05
C ALA A 270 -18.56 -14.67 4.12
N SER A 271 -17.25 -14.89 4.10
CA SER A 271 -16.54 -15.75 5.05
C SER A 271 -15.63 -14.96 6.01
N ALA A 272 -15.84 -13.66 6.19
CA ALA A 272 -15.01 -12.82 7.06
C ALA A 272 -14.96 -13.34 8.50
N ASP A 273 -16.05 -13.94 9.00
CA ASP A 273 -16.14 -14.57 10.32
C ASP A 273 -15.23 -15.80 10.49
N THR A 274 -14.74 -16.38 9.38
CA THR A 274 -13.76 -17.47 9.38
C THR A 274 -12.32 -16.98 9.29
N LEU A 275 -12.09 -15.67 9.25
CA LEU A 275 -10.77 -15.07 9.15
C LEU A 275 -10.36 -14.48 10.51
N THR A 276 -9.05 -14.52 10.75
CA THR A 276 -8.39 -13.88 11.89
C THR A 276 -7.44 -12.84 11.34
N VAL A 277 -7.54 -11.62 11.87
CA VAL A 277 -6.57 -10.55 11.65
C VAL A 277 -5.77 -10.39 12.94
N LEU A 278 -4.45 -10.53 12.85
CA LEU A 278 -3.53 -10.49 13.98
C LEU A 278 -2.44 -9.46 13.71
N ALA A 279 -2.18 -8.55 14.65
CA ALA A 279 -0.98 -7.72 14.63
C ALA A 279 0.13 -8.47 15.40
N PRO A 280 1.17 -9.00 14.72
CA PRO A 280 2.24 -9.68 15.42
C PRO A 280 3.13 -8.68 16.19
N ASP A 281 3.64 -9.14 17.33
CA ASP A 281 4.68 -8.43 18.06
C ASP A 281 6.07 -8.67 17.42
N PRO A 282 6.93 -7.64 17.33
CA PRO A 282 6.63 -6.26 17.65
C PRO A 282 5.79 -5.58 16.55
N ILE A 283 4.92 -4.65 16.96
CA ILE A 283 4.05 -3.92 16.03
C ILE A 283 4.86 -2.89 15.24
N ALA A 284 4.75 -2.93 13.91
CA ALA A 284 5.18 -1.88 13.01
C ALA A 284 3.97 -1.24 12.33
N THR A 285 4.05 0.04 12.00
CA THR A 285 2.95 0.83 11.44
C THR A 285 3.39 1.68 10.26
N ALA A 286 2.49 1.85 9.31
CA ALA A 286 2.61 2.84 8.25
C ALA A 286 1.94 4.14 8.69
N ASP A 287 2.69 5.25 8.65
CA ASP A 287 2.20 6.58 9.02
C ASP A 287 1.91 7.41 7.77
N VAL A 288 0.69 7.92 7.67
CA VAL A 288 0.23 8.74 6.54
C VAL A 288 0.64 10.19 6.74
N ARG A 289 1.30 10.77 5.74
CA ARG A 289 1.65 12.20 5.68
C ARG A 289 1.36 12.74 4.29
N LEU A 290 1.01 14.03 4.24
CA LEU A 290 0.95 14.79 3.00
C LEU A 290 2.26 15.56 2.82
N TRP A 291 2.91 15.37 1.68
CA TRP A 291 4.18 16.00 1.32
C TRP A 291 3.99 17.07 0.23
N SER A 292 4.78 18.14 0.32
CA SER A 292 4.92 19.17 -0.71
C SER A 292 6.36 19.71 -0.75
N SER A 293 6.66 20.56 -1.72
CA SER A 293 8.02 21.08 -1.94
C SER A 293 8.54 21.98 -0.82
N ASP A 294 7.63 22.71 -0.17
CA ASP A 294 7.95 23.62 0.92
C ASP A 294 6.68 23.92 1.74
N ARG A 295 6.84 24.68 2.83
CA ARG A 295 5.75 25.00 3.75
C ARG A 295 4.65 25.81 3.09
N ALA A 296 4.98 26.79 2.24
CA ALA A 296 3.99 27.64 1.60
C ALA A 296 3.19 26.86 0.55
N ALA A 297 3.84 25.95 -0.17
CA ALA A 297 3.19 25.01 -1.07
C ALA A 297 2.27 24.04 -0.31
N LEU A 298 2.71 23.50 0.83
CA LEU A 298 1.90 22.63 1.67
C LEU A 298 0.66 23.35 2.20
N ASP A 299 0.82 24.56 2.75
CA ASP A 299 -0.30 25.38 3.24
C ASP A 299 -1.28 25.68 2.10
N SER A 300 -0.77 26.00 0.90
CA SER A 300 -1.62 26.22 -0.27
C SER A 300 -2.38 24.97 -0.71
N VAL A 301 -1.82 23.77 -0.56
CA VAL A 301 -2.53 22.52 -0.86
C VAL A 301 -3.63 22.29 0.18
N LEU A 302 -3.32 22.45 1.47
CA LEU A 302 -4.30 22.29 2.55
C LEU A 302 -5.47 23.28 2.41
N ASP A 303 -5.21 24.54 2.08
CA ASP A 303 -6.26 25.54 1.83
C ASP A 303 -7.18 25.15 0.65
N ARG A 304 -6.65 24.46 -0.36
CA ARG A 304 -7.42 23.98 -1.51
C ARG A 304 -8.24 22.74 -1.18
N LEU A 305 -7.74 21.90 -0.27
CA LEU A 305 -8.48 20.76 0.26
C LEU A 305 -9.61 21.20 1.21
N GLY A 306 -9.42 22.30 1.92
CA GLY A 306 -10.45 22.90 2.77
C GLY A 306 -10.04 24.30 3.22
N SER A 307 -10.78 25.31 2.76
CA SER A 307 -10.58 26.72 3.17
C SER A 307 -11.52 27.08 4.32
N GLY A 308 -11.10 26.81 5.55
CA GLY A 308 -11.85 27.15 6.77
C GLY A 308 -12.11 25.93 7.64
N GLU A 309 -13.37 25.74 8.03
CA GLU A 309 -13.81 24.63 8.89
C GLU A 309 -14.75 23.72 8.08
N PRO A 310 -14.42 22.44 7.87
CA PRO A 310 -13.17 21.78 8.28
C PRO A 310 -11.95 22.27 7.47
N THR A 311 -10.79 22.24 8.10
CA THR A 311 -9.49 22.51 7.47
C THR A 311 -9.14 21.39 6.50
N GLY A 312 -8.28 21.65 5.49
CA GLY A 312 -7.85 20.59 4.57
C GLY A 312 -7.21 19.38 5.23
N ALA A 313 -6.53 19.56 6.37
CA ALA A 313 -5.99 18.45 7.15
C ALA A 313 -7.09 17.61 7.81
N GLU A 314 -8.15 18.26 8.32
CA GLU A 314 -9.31 17.56 8.87
C GLU A 314 -10.07 16.81 7.77
N VAL A 315 -10.24 17.38 6.58
CA VAL A 315 -10.84 16.68 5.43
C VAL A 315 -10.05 15.41 5.08
N LEU A 316 -8.71 15.48 5.08
CA LEU A 316 -7.87 14.30 4.87
C LEU A 316 -8.02 13.27 5.99
N VAL A 317 -8.04 13.72 7.25
CA VAL A 317 -8.24 12.86 8.43
C VAL A 317 -9.59 12.15 8.36
N ASP A 318 -10.67 12.87 8.05
CA ASP A 318 -12.02 12.29 7.94
C ASP A 318 -12.07 11.25 6.83
N SER A 319 -11.43 11.53 5.68
CA SER A 319 -11.31 10.58 4.57
C SER A 319 -10.53 9.31 4.97
N LEU A 320 -9.41 9.46 5.69
CA LEU A 320 -8.62 8.33 6.20
C LEU A 320 -9.40 7.50 7.22
N GLU A 321 -10.10 8.14 8.16
CA GLU A 321 -10.93 7.47 9.17
C GLU A 321 -12.05 6.65 8.52
N ALA A 322 -12.70 7.20 7.48
CA ALA A 322 -13.74 6.54 6.71
C ALA A 322 -13.23 5.30 5.97
N THR A 323 -11.95 5.24 5.62
CA THR A 323 -11.34 4.10 4.90
C THR A 323 -10.45 3.24 5.81
N GLY A 324 -10.73 3.21 7.11
CA GLY A 324 -10.13 2.21 8.00
C GLY A 324 -8.80 2.59 8.64
N TRP A 325 -8.27 3.79 8.41
CA TRP A 325 -7.04 4.24 9.08
C TRP A 325 -7.31 4.70 10.51
N ARG A 326 -6.36 4.45 11.42
CA ARG A 326 -6.41 5.00 12.77
C ARG A 326 -5.92 6.44 12.74
N VAL A 327 -6.80 7.39 13.02
CA VAL A 327 -6.48 8.81 12.89
C VAL A 327 -6.11 9.46 14.21
N VAL A 328 -5.23 10.45 14.15
CA VAL A 328 -4.84 11.24 15.33
C VAL A 328 -5.97 12.21 15.66
N GLY A 329 -6.57 12.07 16.84
CA GLY A 329 -7.59 13.00 17.32
C GLY A 329 -7.01 14.35 17.77
N PRO A 330 -7.86 15.35 18.04
CA PRO A 330 -7.43 16.68 18.50
C PRO A 330 -6.61 16.69 19.81
N GLY A 331 -6.66 15.60 20.58
CA GLY A 331 -5.88 15.40 21.81
C GLY A 331 -4.53 14.68 21.60
N GLY A 332 -4.20 14.27 20.37
CA GLY A 332 -3.04 13.44 20.06
C GLY A 332 -3.30 11.92 20.18
N ASP A 333 -4.45 11.52 20.73
CA ASP A 333 -4.81 10.12 20.88
C ASP A 333 -5.26 9.51 19.54
N LEU A 334 -4.78 8.31 19.24
CA LEU A 334 -5.20 7.55 18.06
C LEU A 334 -6.62 7.01 18.26
N ARG A 335 -7.51 7.29 17.30
CA ARG A 335 -8.88 6.77 17.28
C ARG A 335 -8.93 5.52 16.41
N ALA A 336 -9.64 4.49 16.88
CA ALA A 336 -9.96 3.32 16.07
C ALA A 336 -10.91 3.73 14.93
N PRO A 337 -10.81 3.11 13.75
CA PRO A 337 -11.61 3.49 12.60
C PRO A 337 -13.08 3.14 12.81
N GLU A 338 -13.98 3.99 12.32
CA GLU A 338 -15.43 3.77 12.41
C GLU A 338 -15.87 2.49 11.65
N ALA A 339 -15.11 2.12 10.63
CA ALA A 339 -15.31 0.91 9.83
C ALA A 339 -14.97 -0.42 10.56
N ALA A 340 -14.46 -0.41 11.80
CA ALA A 340 -14.05 -1.61 12.54
C ALA A 340 -15.18 -2.59 12.92
N SER A 341 -16.44 -2.33 12.54
CA SER A 341 -17.59 -3.18 12.89
C SER A 341 -17.80 -4.40 11.97
N ILE A 342 -16.84 -4.71 11.09
CA ILE A 342 -17.00 -5.73 10.05
C ILE A 342 -16.53 -7.10 10.55
N GLY A 343 -17.49 -7.94 10.96
CA GLY A 343 -17.60 -9.41 10.77
C GLY A 343 -16.45 -10.37 11.10
N ALA A 344 -15.20 -10.06 10.77
CA ALA A 344 -14.03 -10.80 11.22
C ALA A 344 -13.83 -10.56 12.72
N GLN A 345 -13.11 -11.46 13.39
CA GLN A 345 -12.40 -11.11 14.61
C GLN A 345 -11.26 -10.16 14.19
N MET A 346 -11.63 -8.97 13.72
CA MET A 346 -10.73 -7.87 13.45
C MET A 346 -9.97 -7.58 14.73
N LEU A 347 -8.77 -7.06 14.59
CA LEU A 347 -8.06 -6.47 15.71
C LEU A 347 -9.02 -5.56 16.45
N SER A 348 -9.26 -5.90 17.71
CA SER A 348 -10.08 -5.07 18.55
C SER A 348 -9.42 -3.69 18.64
N SER A 349 -10.20 -2.68 19.00
CA SER A 349 -9.69 -1.39 19.46
C SER A 349 -8.70 -1.48 20.63
N GLU A 350 -8.30 -2.69 21.06
CA GLU A 350 -7.40 -2.99 22.17
C GLU A 350 -5.94 -3.15 21.74
N VAL A 351 -5.62 -3.22 20.44
CA VAL A 351 -4.20 -3.21 20.01
C VAL A 351 -3.64 -1.81 20.22
N GLU A 352 -2.81 -1.67 21.25
CA GLU A 352 -2.08 -0.44 21.52
C GLU A 352 -0.98 -0.26 20.47
N LEU A 353 -1.00 0.86 19.75
CA LEU A 353 0.03 1.16 18.77
C LEU A 353 1.24 1.81 19.44
N PRO A 354 2.47 1.52 18.97
CA PRO A 354 3.65 2.24 19.43
C PRO A 354 3.52 3.74 19.17
N ASP A 355 4.19 4.57 19.97
CA ASP A 355 4.23 6.02 19.78
C ASP A 355 4.89 6.39 18.43
N SER A 356 5.92 5.64 18.03
CA SER A 356 6.59 5.72 16.73
C SER A 356 6.09 4.66 15.76
N THR A 357 6.67 4.61 14.55
CA THR A 357 6.30 3.63 13.51
C THR A 357 6.64 2.19 13.86
N GLY A 358 7.47 1.92 14.88
CA GLY A 358 7.99 0.58 15.11
C GLY A 358 8.83 0.03 13.93
N LEU A 359 9.37 0.91 13.09
CA LEU A 359 10.25 0.57 11.97
C LEU A 359 11.69 1.01 12.27
N PRO A 360 12.72 0.34 11.71
CA PRO A 360 14.12 0.70 11.91
C PRO A 360 14.48 1.99 11.15
N SER A 361 15.76 2.37 11.19
CA SER A 361 16.24 3.54 10.45
C SER A 361 15.97 3.43 8.94
N PRO A 362 15.75 4.56 8.22
CA PRO A 362 15.44 4.55 6.78
C PRO A 362 16.45 3.79 5.91
N GLY A 363 17.75 3.88 6.21
CA GLY A 363 18.77 3.11 5.47
C GLY A 363 18.73 1.60 5.74
N THR A 364 18.25 1.18 6.91
CA THR A 364 18.01 -0.24 7.19
C THR A 364 16.78 -0.73 6.45
N ILE A 365 15.70 0.05 6.42
CA ILE A 365 14.50 -0.24 5.61
C ILE A 365 14.89 -0.42 4.14
N TYR A 366 15.64 0.53 3.57
CA TYR A 366 16.13 0.46 2.19
C TYR A 366 16.90 -0.85 1.93
N THR A 367 17.82 -1.22 2.83
CA THR A 367 18.62 -2.46 2.69
C THR A 367 17.75 -3.72 2.74
N VAL A 368 16.73 -3.75 3.60
CA VAL A 368 15.80 -4.88 3.71
C VAL A 368 14.95 -5.01 2.45
N ASN A 369 14.42 -3.90 1.93
CA ASN A 369 13.56 -3.88 0.74
C ASN A 369 14.33 -4.35 -0.50
N GLU A 370 15.51 -3.80 -0.76
CA GLU A 370 16.39 -4.22 -1.87
C GLU A 370 16.74 -5.71 -1.81
N ARG A 371 16.97 -6.23 -0.60
CA ARG A 371 17.26 -7.65 -0.42
C ARG A 371 16.02 -8.51 -0.71
N PHE A 372 14.84 -8.07 -0.27
CA PHE A 372 13.59 -8.78 -0.53
C PHE A 372 13.36 -8.93 -2.04
N GLU A 373 13.48 -7.83 -2.79
CA GLU A 373 13.33 -7.82 -4.25
C GLU A 373 14.36 -8.70 -4.97
N SER A 374 15.57 -8.80 -4.44
CA SER A 374 16.61 -9.67 -5.00
C SER A 374 16.38 -11.16 -4.73
N ASP A 375 15.68 -11.51 -3.65
CA ASP A 375 15.46 -12.89 -3.21
C ASP A 375 14.08 -13.44 -3.62
N SER A 376 13.13 -12.57 -4.02
CA SER A 376 11.75 -12.89 -4.43
C SER A 376 11.60 -13.44 -5.85
#